data_AF-A0A1A3CZ68-F1
#
_entry.id   AF-A0A1A3CZ68-F1
#
_cell.length_a   1.000
_cell.length_b   1.000
_cell.length_c   1.000
_cell.angle_alpha   90.00
_cell.angle_beta   90.00
_cell.angle_gamma   90.00
#
_symmetry.space_group_name_H-M   'P 1'
#
loop_
_entity.id
_entity.type
_entity.pdbx_description
1 polymer ?
#
loop_
_entity_poly.entity_id
_entity_poly.type
_entity_poly.pdbx_seq_one_letter_code
_entity_poly.pdbx_strand_id
1 'polypeptide(L)'
;MTSATRRRRAVSDEDKSQRREQIMAAAKEVFAHKGFHATTIADIAKRAGLAYGSVYWYFDSKDELFHALMAAEEGALRAHVAAALGVSAGKLAQEEALRVAVRATLEFFESDKATVKLLLRDPCALGERFEKHLGGIYERFIDDIESFIVAAQERGEVVTAPPRMVAYTLAALVGQLAQRRLSTDDDVTAAQVADFVVALVLDGLRPRGAGEAC
;
A
#
# COMPACT_ATOMS: atom_id res chain seq x y z
N MET A 1 10.32 23.06 -54.13
CA MET A 1 10.06 21.60 -54.09
C MET A 1 11.37 20.97 -53.61
N THR A 2 11.46 20.38 -52.43
CA THR A 2 10.91 19.05 -52.12
C THR A 2 10.62 18.91 -50.63
N SER A 3 9.41 18.44 -50.34
CA SER A 3 8.88 18.10 -49.02
C SER A 3 9.63 16.90 -48.42
N ALA A 4 10.21 17.07 -47.23
CA ALA A 4 10.77 15.96 -46.45
C ALA A 4 9.66 15.37 -45.58
N THR A 5 9.08 14.26 -46.05
CA THR A 5 8.06 13.48 -45.36
C THR A 5 8.58 12.99 -44.01
N ARG A 6 8.13 13.64 -42.93
CA ARG A 6 8.40 13.24 -41.53
C ARG A 6 7.73 11.89 -41.28
N ARG A 7 8.48 10.79 -41.47
CA ARG A 7 8.05 9.42 -41.20
C ARG A 7 7.59 9.35 -39.74
N ARG A 8 6.28 9.11 -39.53
CA ARG A 8 5.64 8.92 -38.23
C ARG A 8 6.39 7.79 -37.51
N ARG A 9 7.24 8.13 -36.54
CA ARG A 9 8.05 7.18 -35.77
C ARG A 9 7.05 6.23 -35.10
N ALA A 10 7.21 4.92 -35.28
CA ALA A 10 6.47 3.95 -34.50
C ALA A 10 6.68 4.27 -33.02
N VAL A 11 5.60 4.39 -32.25
CA VAL A 11 5.65 4.67 -30.81
C VAL A 11 6.54 3.60 -30.18
N SER A 12 7.67 4.00 -29.59
CA SER A 12 8.59 3.05 -28.97
C SER A 12 7.90 2.37 -27.77
N ASP A 13 8.37 1.21 -27.35
CA ASP A 13 7.79 0.57 -26.16
C ASP A 13 8.02 1.40 -24.89
N GLU A 14 9.07 2.23 -24.88
CA GLU A 14 9.32 3.22 -23.83
C GLU A 14 8.27 4.34 -23.84
N ASP A 15 7.91 4.87 -25.02
CA ASP A 15 6.83 5.86 -25.15
C ASP A 15 5.50 5.28 -24.68
N LYS A 16 5.23 3.98 -24.94
CA LYS A 16 4.03 3.30 -24.44
C LYS A 16 4.05 3.16 -22.92
N SER A 17 5.18 2.79 -22.33
CA SER A 17 5.31 2.66 -20.86
C SER A 17 5.06 4.00 -20.18
N GLN A 18 5.69 5.07 -20.68
CA GLN A 18 5.50 6.42 -20.14
C GLN A 18 4.04 6.87 -20.22
N ARG A 19 3.35 6.57 -21.32
CA ARG A 19 1.91 6.88 -21.45
C ARG A 19 1.06 6.07 -20.49
N ARG A 20 1.37 4.79 -20.30
CA ARG A 20 0.69 3.93 -19.34
C ARG A 20 0.85 4.47 -17.91
N GLU A 21 2.06 4.86 -17.52
CA GLU A 21 2.36 5.48 -16.23
C GLU A 21 1.64 6.82 -16.04
N GLN A 22 1.63 7.67 -17.07
CA GLN A 22 0.90 8.93 -17.05
C GLN A 22 -0.61 8.72 -16.79
N ILE A 23 -1.21 7.71 -17.43
CA ILE A 23 -2.62 7.35 -17.19
C ILE A 23 -2.83 6.86 -15.75
N MET A 24 -1.94 6.00 -15.23
CA MET A 24 -2.04 5.50 -13.85
C MET A 24 -1.91 6.63 -12.81
N ALA A 25 -0.97 7.56 -12.99
CA ALA A 25 -0.80 8.71 -12.11
C ALA A 25 -2.05 9.61 -12.11
N ALA A 26 -2.59 9.91 -13.30
CA ALA A 26 -3.84 10.66 -13.41
C ALA A 26 -5.02 9.92 -12.76
N ALA A 27 -5.10 8.60 -12.94
CA ALA A 27 -6.14 7.76 -12.35
C ALA A 27 -6.08 7.80 -10.83
N LYS A 28 -4.90 7.66 -10.24
CA LYS A 28 -4.66 7.73 -8.80
C LYS A 28 -5.20 9.02 -8.19
N GLU A 29 -4.87 10.16 -8.78
CA GLU A 29 -5.35 11.46 -8.30
C GLU A 29 -6.87 11.59 -8.38
N VAL A 30 -7.46 11.19 -9.50
CA VAL A 30 -8.91 11.30 -9.71
C VAL A 30 -9.67 10.35 -8.80
N PHE A 31 -9.21 9.09 -8.66
CA PHE A 31 -9.81 8.11 -7.75
C PHE A 31 -9.69 8.56 -6.30
N ALA A 32 -8.54 9.08 -5.86
CA ALA A 32 -8.36 9.54 -4.49
C ALA A 32 -9.25 10.74 -4.14
N HIS A 33 -9.59 11.57 -5.14
CA HIS A 33 -10.45 12.75 -4.95
C HIS A 33 -11.95 12.42 -5.07
N LYS A 34 -12.38 11.77 -6.16
CA LYS A 34 -13.80 11.52 -6.46
C LYS A 34 -14.30 10.18 -5.91
N GLY A 35 -13.40 9.28 -5.54
CA GLY A 35 -13.72 7.86 -5.32
C GLY A 35 -13.87 7.10 -6.64
N PHE A 36 -13.81 5.77 -6.56
CA PHE A 36 -13.87 4.90 -7.73
C PHE A 36 -15.20 5.02 -8.51
N HIS A 37 -16.34 4.94 -7.81
CA HIS A 37 -17.66 4.92 -8.44
C HIS A 37 -17.98 6.20 -9.21
N ALA A 38 -17.69 7.37 -8.62
CA ALA A 38 -17.94 8.67 -9.26
C ALA A 38 -16.87 9.09 -10.29
N THR A 39 -15.81 8.28 -10.46
CA THR A 39 -14.78 8.51 -11.48
C THR A 39 -15.18 7.91 -12.82
N THR A 40 -14.98 8.67 -13.89
CA THR A 40 -15.14 8.21 -15.28
C THR A 40 -13.80 8.16 -16.01
N ILE A 41 -13.70 7.37 -17.08
CA ILE A 41 -12.51 7.38 -17.96
C ILE A 41 -12.27 8.78 -18.56
N ALA A 42 -13.34 9.57 -18.77
CA ALA A 42 -13.21 10.94 -19.27
C ALA A 42 -12.53 11.87 -18.26
N ASP A 43 -12.82 11.73 -16.97
CA ASP A 43 -12.12 12.47 -15.91
C ASP A 43 -10.62 12.16 -15.93
N ILE A 44 -10.27 10.87 -16.08
CA ILE A 44 -8.88 10.39 -16.10
C ILE A 44 -8.15 10.89 -17.36
N ALA A 45 -8.76 10.74 -18.54
CA ALA A 45 -8.19 11.23 -19.80
C ALA A 45 -7.93 12.74 -19.74
N LYS A 46 -8.90 13.50 -19.23
CA LYS A 46 -8.78 14.94 -19.02
C LYS A 46 -7.63 15.27 -18.08
N ARG A 47 -7.52 14.58 -16.94
CA ARG A 47 -6.42 14.78 -15.98
C ARG A 47 -5.06 14.42 -16.58
N ALA A 48 -5.00 13.36 -17.37
CA ALA A 48 -3.78 12.93 -18.07
C ALA A 48 -3.41 13.87 -19.25
N GLY A 49 -4.28 14.80 -19.66
CA GLY A 49 -4.06 15.60 -20.86
C GLY A 49 -4.08 14.77 -22.15
N LEU A 50 -4.85 13.67 -22.16
CA LEU A 50 -4.97 12.73 -23.28
C LEU A 50 -6.39 12.77 -23.85
N ALA A 51 -6.53 12.33 -25.11
CA ALA A 51 -7.84 12.10 -25.70
C ALA A 51 -8.53 10.92 -25.00
N TYR A 52 -9.87 10.98 -24.88
CA TYR A 52 -10.67 9.94 -24.24
C TYR A 52 -10.34 8.52 -24.76
N GLY A 53 -10.29 8.37 -26.09
CA GLY A 53 -9.99 7.08 -26.72
C GLY A 53 -8.57 6.59 -26.43
N SER A 54 -7.62 7.47 -26.11
CA SER A 54 -6.23 7.08 -25.83
C SER A 54 -6.10 6.22 -24.58
N VAL A 55 -7.00 6.34 -23.60
CA VAL A 55 -6.97 5.51 -22.39
C VAL A 55 -7.30 4.05 -22.72
N TYR A 56 -8.28 3.83 -23.60
CA TYR A 56 -8.70 2.49 -24.04
C TYR A 56 -7.66 1.73 -24.88
N TRP A 57 -6.58 2.39 -25.31
CA TRP A 57 -5.44 1.69 -25.92
C TRP A 57 -4.56 0.98 -24.90
N TYR A 58 -4.64 1.35 -23.62
CA TYR A 58 -3.79 0.83 -22.55
C TYR A 58 -4.55 0.03 -21.50
N PHE A 59 -5.86 0.29 -21.35
CA PHE A 59 -6.71 -0.36 -20.37
C PHE A 59 -8.12 -0.56 -20.96
N ASP A 60 -8.61 -1.79 -20.94
CA ASP A 60 -9.90 -2.18 -21.50
C ASP A 60 -11.07 -1.62 -20.67
N SER A 61 -10.84 -1.34 -19.39
CA SER A 61 -11.87 -0.83 -18.49
C SER A 61 -11.33 0.03 -17.33
N LYS A 62 -12.23 0.77 -16.68
CA LYS A 62 -11.94 1.50 -15.43
C LYS A 62 -11.49 0.55 -14.31
N ASP A 63 -12.08 -0.64 -14.28
CA ASP A 63 -11.80 -1.69 -13.29
C ASP A 63 -10.37 -2.22 -13.50
N GLU A 64 -10.01 -2.58 -14.74
CA GLU A 64 -8.65 -3.03 -15.07
C GLU A 64 -7.61 -1.96 -14.74
N LEU A 65 -7.86 -0.69 -15.10
CA LEU A 65 -6.98 0.43 -14.74
C LEU A 65 -6.83 0.56 -13.22
N PHE A 66 -7.92 0.43 -12.47
CA PHE A 66 -7.86 0.46 -11.02
C PHE A 66 -7.05 -0.72 -10.46
N HIS A 67 -7.25 -1.95 -10.96
CA HIS A 67 -6.47 -3.11 -10.52
C HIS A 67 -4.99 -2.97 -10.81
N ALA A 68 -4.64 -2.53 -12.02
CA ALA A 68 -3.26 -2.27 -12.40
C ALA A 68 -2.62 -1.21 -11.51
N LEU A 69 -3.36 -0.15 -11.18
CA LEU A 69 -2.91 0.87 -10.24
C LEU A 69 -2.66 0.27 -8.85
N MET A 70 -3.64 -0.42 -8.27
CA MET A 70 -3.52 -0.97 -6.92
C MET A 70 -2.40 -2.01 -6.79
N ALA A 71 -2.20 -2.85 -7.82
CA ALA A 71 -1.10 -3.81 -7.86
C ALA A 71 0.27 -3.11 -7.94
N ALA A 72 0.36 -1.99 -8.68
CA ALA A 72 1.57 -1.18 -8.72
C ALA A 72 1.87 -0.52 -7.36
N GLU A 73 0.85 0.00 -6.68
CA GLU A 73 0.98 0.57 -5.33
C GLU A 73 1.39 -0.48 -4.28
N GLU A 74 0.80 -1.68 -4.33
CA GLU A 74 1.19 -2.83 -3.50
C GLU A 74 2.67 -3.20 -3.73
N GLY A 75 3.09 -3.28 -4.99
CA GLY A 75 4.48 -3.55 -5.36
C GLY A 75 5.45 -2.47 -4.88
N ALA A 76 5.05 -1.19 -4.98
CA ALA A 76 5.86 -0.07 -4.50
C ALA A 76 6.02 -0.10 -2.97
N LEU A 77 4.95 -0.39 -2.23
CA LEU A 77 5.00 -0.55 -0.77
C LEU A 77 5.93 -1.71 -0.38
N ARG A 78 5.78 -2.88 -1.03
CA ARG A 78 6.66 -4.03 -0.79
C ARG A 78 8.13 -3.70 -1.06
N ALA A 79 8.41 -3.04 -2.17
CA ALA A 79 9.77 -2.64 -2.53
C ALA A 79 10.36 -1.65 -1.50
N HIS A 80 9.54 -0.71 -1.01
CA HIS A 80 9.94 0.24 0.02
C HIS A 80 10.28 -0.44 1.35
N VAL A 81 9.42 -1.36 1.82
CA VAL A 81 9.65 -2.14 3.03
C VAL A 81 10.87 -3.06 2.88
N ALA A 82 11.00 -3.74 1.74
CA ALA A 82 12.15 -4.60 1.45
C ALA A 82 13.46 -3.82 1.43
N ALA A 83 13.48 -2.60 0.87
CA ALA A 83 14.64 -1.72 0.90
C ALA A 83 15.01 -1.35 2.35
N ALA A 84 14.03 -0.95 3.18
CA ALA A 84 14.26 -0.60 4.58
C ALA A 84 14.84 -1.78 5.39
N LEU A 85 14.33 -3.00 5.17
CA LEU A 85 14.85 -4.22 5.79
C LEU A 85 16.23 -4.61 5.23
N GLY A 86 16.45 -4.45 3.93
CA GLY A 86 17.69 -4.79 3.23
C GLY A 86 18.89 -3.96 3.69
N VAL A 87 18.68 -2.72 4.12
CA VAL A 87 19.72 -1.87 4.75
C VAL A 87 20.36 -2.56 5.96
N SER A 88 19.64 -3.47 6.61
CA SER A 88 20.10 -4.16 7.82
C SER A 88 20.17 -5.68 7.68
N ALA A 89 20.26 -6.17 6.43
CA ALA A 89 20.14 -7.60 6.10
C ALA A 89 21.04 -8.50 6.96
N GLY A 90 20.40 -9.42 7.70
CA GLY A 90 21.05 -10.47 8.49
C GLY A 90 21.53 -10.07 9.89
N LYS A 91 21.27 -8.83 10.35
CA LYS A 91 21.78 -8.33 11.64
C LYS A 91 20.71 -7.90 12.64
N LEU A 92 19.48 -7.67 12.20
CA LEU A 92 18.41 -7.24 13.09
C LEU A 92 17.83 -8.44 13.86
N ALA A 93 17.59 -8.23 15.15
CA ALA A 93 16.61 -9.03 15.87
C ALA A 93 15.25 -8.91 15.16
N GLN A 94 14.45 -9.97 15.18
CA GLN A 94 13.16 -10.00 14.49
C GLN A 94 12.18 -8.92 14.94
N GLU A 95 12.15 -8.63 16.24
CA GLU A 95 11.41 -7.50 16.80
C GLU A 95 11.80 -6.17 16.15
N GLU A 96 13.10 -5.95 15.94
CA GLU A 96 13.60 -4.74 15.29
C GLU A 96 13.28 -4.73 13.79
N ALA A 97 13.35 -5.88 13.12
CA ALA A 97 12.88 -6.00 11.74
C ALA A 97 11.39 -5.66 11.61
N LEU A 98 10.55 -6.08 12.56
CA LEU A 98 9.14 -5.73 12.59
C LEU A 98 8.93 -4.23 12.79
N ARG A 99 9.67 -3.58 13.71
CA ARG A 99 9.64 -2.12 13.88
C ARG A 99 10.00 -1.40 12.59
N VAL A 100 11.09 -1.81 11.94
CA VAL A 100 11.55 -1.23 10.68
C VAL A 100 10.48 -1.37 9.60
N ALA A 101 9.87 -2.56 9.46
CA ALA A 101 8.83 -2.80 8.47
C ALA A 101 7.56 -1.96 8.73
N VAL A 102 7.10 -1.88 9.99
CA VAL A 102 5.94 -1.07 10.37
C VAL A 102 6.23 0.41 10.14
N ARG A 103 7.41 0.89 10.55
CA ARG A 103 7.82 2.29 10.35
C ARG A 103 7.88 2.65 8.88
N ALA A 104 8.54 1.83 8.05
CA ALA A 104 8.62 2.05 6.61
C ALA A 104 7.23 2.06 5.95
N THR A 105 6.32 1.20 6.40
CA THR A 105 4.93 1.20 5.93
C THR A 105 4.22 2.53 6.24
N LEU A 106 4.38 3.03 7.46
CA LEU A 106 3.81 4.32 7.88
C LEU A 106 4.42 5.50 7.13
N GLU A 107 5.74 5.51 6.95
CA GLU A 107 6.46 6.54 6.19
C GLU A 107 6.03 6.56 4.71
N PHE A 108 5.85 5.38 4.10
CA PHE A 108 5.30 5.27 2.74
C PHE A 108 3.90 5.89 2.65
N PHE A 109 3.03 5.56 3.60
CA PHE A 109 1.67 6.10 3.65
C PHE A 109 1.60 7.62 3.90
N GLU A 110 2.54 8.19 4.65
CA GLU A 110 2.65 9.65 4.79
C GLU A 110 3.06 10.33 3.49
N SER A 111 4.03 9.73 2.79
CA SER A 111 4.54 10.27 1.52
C SER A 111 3.49 10.25 0.42
N ASP A 112 2.52 9.32 0.51
CA ASP A 112 1.49 9.11 -0.49
C ASP A 112 0.07 9.01 0.08
N LYS A 113 -0.46 10.18 0.47
CA LYS A 113 -1.82 10.31 1.02
C LYS A 113 -2.91 9.80 0.08
N ALA A 114 -2.67 9.81 -1.24
CA ALA A 114 -3.64 9.32 -2.22
C ALA A 114 -3.74 7.80 -2.14
N THR A 115 -2.60 7.11 -2.05
CA THR A 115 -2.55 5.65 -1.88
C THR A 115 -3.27 5.20 -0.61
N VAL A 116 -3.09 5.90 0.51
CA VAL A 116 -3.81 5.60 1.76
C VAL A 116 -5.31 5.72 1.61
N LYS A 117 -5.78 6.80 0.97
CA LYS A 117 -7.21 7.02 0.69
C LYS A 117 -7.83 5.97 -0.24
N LEU A 118 -7.01 5.24 -1.00
CA LEU A 118 -7.45 4.20 -1.93
C LEU A 118 -7.36 2.80 -1.30
N LEU A 119 -6.28 2.50 -0.60
CA LEU A 119 -6.03 1.20 0.04
C LEU A 119 -6.86 1.00 1.32
N LEU A 120 -7.00 2.03 2.15
CA LEU A 120 -7.59 1.92 3.49
C LEU A 120 -9.04 2.37 3.55
N ARG A 121 -9.66 2.65 2.40
CA ARG A 121 -11.09 2.98 2.34
C ARG A 121 -11.88 1.70 2.50
N ASP A 122 -12.85 1.71 3.41
CA ASP A 122 -13.64 0.54 3.80
C ASP A 122 -14.09 -0.27 2.57
N PRO A 123 -13.60 -1.51 2.38
CA PRO A 123 -13.99 -2.37 1.27
C PRO A 123 -15.51 -2.56 1.19
N CYS A 124 -16.20 -2.55 2.33
CA CYS A 124 -17.66 -2.64 2.42
C CYS A 124 -18.36 -1.44 1.75
N ALA A 125 -17.72 -0.26 1.74
CA ALA A 125 -18.26 0.95 1.10
C ALA A 125 -18.06 0.97 -0.43
N LEU A 126 -17.30 0.03 -0.99
CA LEU A 126 -16.90 0.00 -2.40
C LEU A 126 -17.64 -1.07 -3.23
N GLY A 127 -18.39 -1.98 -2.58
CA GLY A 127 -19.29 -2.96 -3.21
C GLY A 127 -18.62 -4.30 -3.60
N GLU A 128 -19.43 -5.36 -3.78
CA GLU A 128 -18.99 -6.77 -3.97
C GLU A 128 -17.93 -6.99 -5.07
N ARG A 129 -18.03 -6.25 -6.18
CA ARG A 129 -17.07 -6.38 -7.30
C ARG A 129 -15.67 -5.90 -6.91
N PHE A 130 -15.62 -4.90 -6.03
CA PHE A 130 -14.40 -4.31 -5.48
C PHE A 130 -13.82 -5.17 -4.36
N GLU A 131 -14.70 -5.76 -3.54
CA GLU A 131 -14.37 -6.66 -2.43
C GLU A 131 -13.53 -7.86 -2.90
N LYS A 132 -13.88 -8.50 -4.02
CA LYS A 132 -13.08 -9.61 -4.56
C LYS A 132 -11.68 -9.20 -5.03
N HIS A 133 -11.55 -8.03 -5.64
CA HIS A 133 -10.30 -7.63 -6.30
C HIS A 133 -9.34 -6.89 -5.38
N LEU A 134 -9.83 -5.97 -4.52
CA LEU A 134 -9.03 -5.44 -3.42
C LEU A 134 -8.74 -6.53 -2.39
N GLY A 135 -9.67 -7.47 -2.19
CA GLY A 135 -9.46 -8.65 -1.38
C GLY A 135 -8.17 -9.36 -1.76
N GLY A 136 -7.97 -9.71 -3.04
CA GLY A 136 -6.73 -10.38 -3.46
C GLY A 136 -5.42 -9.62 -3.18
N ILE A 137 -5.45 -8.28 -3.24
CA ILE A 137 -4.28 -7.43 -2.91
C ILE A 137 -4.04 -7.41 -1.40
N TYR A 138 -5.12 -7.20 -0.63
CA TYR A 138 -5.07 -7.19 0.82
C TYR A 138 -4.66 -8.55 1.38
N GLU A 139 -5.20 -9.64 0.85
CA GLU A 139 -4.87 -11.01 1.26
C GLU A 139 -3.39 -11.33 1.03
N ARG A 140 -2.79 -10.91 -0.09
CA ARG A 140 -1.34 -11.10 -0.29
C ARG A 140 -0.50 -10.32 0.73
N PHE A 141 -0.92 -9.12 1.11
CA PHE A 141 -0.24 -8.36 2.16
C PHE A 141 -0.38 -9.05 3.53
N ILE A 142 -1.55 -9.62 3.81
CA ILE A 142 -1.79 -10.43 5.00
C ILE A 142 -0.94 -11.70 4.98
N ASP A 143 -0.79 -12.38 3.84
CA ASP A 143 0.03 -13.58 3.71
C ASP A 143 1.52 -13.29 3.99
N ASP A 144 2.04 -12.13 3.57
CA ASP A 144 3.40 -11.69 3.88
C ASP A 144 3.60 -11.49 5.40
N ILE A 145 2.64 -10.80 6.06
CA ILE A 145 2.68 -10.58 7.51
C ILE A 145 2.52 -11.90 8.25
N GLU A 146 1.59 -12.77 7.83
CA GLU A 146 1.36 -14.08 8.45
C GLU A 146 2.62 -14.92 8.40
N SER A 147 3.31 -14.96 7.25
CA SER A 147 4.58 -15.68 7.10
C SER A 147 5.64 -15.19 8.09
N PHE A 148 5.71 -13.87 8.31
CA PHE A 148 6.58 -13.29 9.34
C PHE A 148 6.18 -13.74 10.75
N ILE A 149 4.89 -13.68 11.08
CA ILE A 149 4.37 -14.09 12.41
C ILE A 149 4.63 -15.58 12.68
N VAL A 150 4.40 -16.45 11.70
CA VAL A 150 4.68 -17.90 11.82
C VAL A 150 6.14 -18.12 12.18
N ALA A 151 7.06 -17.51 11.43
CA ALA A 151 8.49 -17.64 11.70
C ALA A 151 8.86 -17.14 13.12
N ALA A 152 8.20 -16.09 13.60
CA ALA A 152 8.42 -15.55 14.94
C ALA A 152 7.85 -16.43 16.07
N GLN A 153 6.71 -17.06 15.84
CA GLN A 153 6.12 -18.03 16.76
C GLN A 153 6.96 -19.30 16.88
N GLU A 154 7.52 -19.79 15.77
CA GLU A 154 8.41 -20.97 15.78
C GLU A 154 9.67 -20.77 16.65
N ARG A 155 10.10 -19.51 16.84
CA ARG A 155 11.23 -19.16 17.72
C ARG A 155 10.79 -18.75 19.14
N GLY A 156 9.49 -18.71 19.42
CA GLY A 156 8.95 -18.33 20.73
C GLY A 156 9.04 -16.82 21.03
N GLU A 157 9.15 -15.98 20.01
CA GLU A 157 9.34 -14.53 20.14
C GLU A 157 8.01 -13.74 20.17
N VAL A 158 6.92 -14.35 19.71
CA VAL A 158 5.59 -13.74 19.57
C VAL A 158 4.54 -14.59 20.27
N VAL A 159 3.45 -13.97 20.73
CA VAL A 159 2.29 -14.63 21.33
C VAL A 159 1.81 -15.84 20.52
N THR A 160 1.50 -16.94 21.21
CA THR A 160 0.87 -18.13 20.62
C THR A 160 -0.62 -17.85 20.36
N ALA A 161 -0.93 -17.42 19.15
CA ALA A 161 -2.28 -17.19 18.66
C ALA A 161 -2.36 -17.60 17.18
N PRO A 162 -3.55 -17.79 16.58
CA PRO A 162 -3.66 -18.05 15.15
C PRO A 162 -2.92 -16.95 14.34
N PRO A 163 -1.89 -17.28 13.54
CA PRO A 163 -0.98 -16.29 12.97
C PRO A 163 -1.69 -15.33 12.00
N ARG A 164 -2.64 -15.83 11.20
CA ARG A 164 -3.51 -14.99 10.37
C ARG A 164 -4.30 -13.94 11.15
N MET A 165 -4.77 -14.28 12.36
CA MET A 165 -5.50 -13.34 13.22
C MET A 165 -4.58 -12.22 13.71
N VAL A 166 -3.34 -12.55 14.07
CA VAL A 166 -2.33 -11.56 14.45
C VAL A 166 -2.00 -10.66 13.25
N ALA A 167 -1.87 -11.24 12.05
CA ALA A 167 -1.61 -10.50 10.82
C ALA A 167 -2.70 -9.47 10.49
N TYR A 168 -3.97 -9.86 10.51
CA TYR A 168 -5.09 -8.92 10.33
C TYR A 168 -5.13 -7.85 11.41
N THR A 169 -4.83 -8.21 12.66
CA THR A 169 -4.80 -7.25 13.78
C THR A 169 -3.70 -6.20 13.57
N LEU A 170 -2.49 -6.65 13.22
CA LEU A 170 -1.37 -5.76 12.92
C LEU A 170 -1.71 -4.83 11.74
N ALA A 171 -2.21 -5.39 10.63
CA ALA A 171 -2.59 -4.61 9.46
C ALA A 171 -3.68 -3.58 9.79
N ALA A 172 -4.68 -3.95 10.61
CA ALA A 172 -5.73 -3.05 11.04
C ALA A 172 -5.20 -1.91 11.92
N LEU A 173 -4.33 -2.21 12.90
CA LEU A 173 -3.71 -1.19 13.76
C LEU A 173 -2.86 -0.21 12.94
N VAL A 174 -2.00 -0.72 12.07
CA VAL A 174 -1.14 0.10 11.20
C VAL A 174 -2.00 0.95 10.26
N GLY A 175 -3.01 0.36 9.64
CA GLY A 175 -3.92 1.07 8.74
C GLY A 175 -4.68 2.21 9.44
N GLN A 176 -5.28 1.93 10.60
CA GLN A 176 -6.00 2.95 11.38
C GLN A 176 -5.07 4.08 11.85
N LEU A 177 -3.87 3.76 12.31
CA LEU A 177 -2.91 4.77 12.76
C LEU A 177 -2.32 5.57 11.58
N ALA A 178 -2.12 4.96 10.42
CA ALA A 178 -1.78 5.67 9.19
C ALA A 178 -2.89 6.66 8.80
N GLN A 179 -4.16 6.22 8.81
CA GLN A 179 -5.30 7.07 8.50
C GLN A 179 -5.39 8.26 9.49
N ARG A 180 -5.27 8.00 10.80
CA ARG A 180 -5.26 9.04 11.83
C ARG A 180 -4.21 10.11 11.53
N ARG A 181 -2.98 9.71 11.18
CA ARG A 181 -1.86 10.63 10.89
C ARG A 181 -2.07 11.47 9.63
N LEU A 182 -3.00 11.08 8.75
CA LEU A 182 -3.42 11.94 7.64
C LEU A 182 -4.51 12.95 8.02
N SER A 183 -5.22 12.72 9.13
CA SER A 183 -6.37 13.54 9.58
C SER A 183 -6.10 14.36 10.83
N THR A 184 -5.00 14.11 11.54
CA THR A 184 -4.67 14.72 12.83
C THR A 184 -3.24 15.23 12.83
N ASP A 185 -3.03 16.40 13.43
CA ASP A 185 -1.72 17.02 13.60
C ASP A 185 -1.39 17.04 15.10
N ASP A 186 -0.89 15.90 15.59
CA ASP A 186 -0.57 15.65 17.00
C ASP A 186 0.92 15.36 17.24
N ASP A 187 1.77 15.71 16.27
CA ASP A 187 3.23 15.52 16.26
C ASP A 187 3.70 14.05 16.48
N VAL A 188 2.80 13.07 16.42
CA VAL A 188 3.16 11.65 16.59
C VAL A 188 3.85 11.14 15.31
N THR A 189 5.12 10.75 15.47
CA THR A 189 5.98 10.26 14.38
C THR A 189 5.69 8.81 14.01
N ALA A 190 6.09 8.41 12.79
CA ALA A 190 6.02 7.01 12.34
C ALA A 190 6.75 6.05 13.28
N ALA A 191 7.90 6.49 13.81
CA ALA A 191 8.70 5.72 14.75
C ALA A 191 7.92 5.45 16.05
N GLN A 192 7.33 6.48 16.66
CA GLN A 192 6.54 6.32 17.89
C GLN A 192 5.34 5.39 17.69
N VAL A 193 4.67 5.47 16.53
CA VAL A 193 3.58 4.54 16.20
C VAL A 193 4.09 3.12 16.02
N ALA A 194 5.19 2.93 15.29
CA ALA A 194 5.78 1.62 15.08
C ALA A 194 6.20 0.98 16.41
N ASP A 195 6.86 1.73 17.29
CA ASP A 195 7.25 1.27 18.62
C ASP A 195 6.03 0.86 19.44
N PHE A 196 4.98 1.68 19.44
CA PHE A 196 3.73 1.38 20.16
C PHE A 196 3.04 0.11 19.62
N VAL A 197 2.89 -0.01 18.30
CA VAL A 197 2.21 -1.15 17.67
C VAL A 197 2.99 -2.45 17.90
N VAL A 198 4.30 -2.42 17.75
CA VAL A 198 5.15 -3.59 17.97
C VAL A 198 5.12 -4.01 19.44
N ALA A 199 5.30 -3.07 20.37
CA ALA A 199 5.19 -3.36 21.79
C ALA A 199 3.81 -3.93 22.15
N LEU A 200 2.73 -3.37 21.60
CA LEU A 200 1.38 -3.86 21.83
C LEU A 200 1.17 -5.31 21.35
N VAL A 201 1.72 -5.67 20.19
CA VAL A 201 1.57 -7.01 19.61
C VAL A 201 2.44 -8.05 20.33
N LEU A 202 3.64 -7.68 20.75
CA LEU A 202 4.57 -8.57 21.44
C LEU A 202 4.27 -8.71 22.94
N ASP A 203 3.87 -7.60 23.58
CA ASP A 203 3.78 -7.49 25.04
C ASP A 203 2.33 -7.44 25.55
N GLY A 204 1.36 -7.13 24.67
CA GLY A 204 -0.06 -6.96 25.01
C GLY A 204 -0.38 -5.65 25.74
N LEU A 205 -1.66 -5.43 26.07
CA LEU A 205 -2.15 -4.23 26.77
C LEU A 205 -2.04 -4.29 28.30
N ARG A 206 -1.74 -5.46 28.86
CA ARG A 206 -1.68 -5.62 30.32
C ARG A 206 -0.35 -5.09 30.83
N PRO A 207 -0.32 -4.38 31.97
CA PRO A 207 0.92 -4.13 32.67
C PRO A 207 1.58 -5.48 32.93
N ARG A 208 2.80 -5.69 32.43
CA ARG A 208 3.61 -6.82 32.89
C ARG A 208 3.74 -6.65 34.39
N GLY A 209 3.28 -7.66 35.15
CA GLY A 209 3.34 -7.62 36.61
C GLY A 209 4.73 -7.17 37.03
N ALA A 210 4.78 -6.03 37.72
CA ALA A 210 6.02 -5.54 38.30
C ALA A 210 6.46 -6.57 39.33
N GLY A 211 7.40 -7.44 38.95
CA GLY A 211 8.11 -8.34 39.83
C GLY A 211 7.23 -9.33 40.61
N GLU A 212 7.54 -10.60 40.43
CA GLU A 212 7.84 -11.42 41.60
C GLU A 212 8.92 -10.67 42.42
N ALA A 213 8.48 -9.77 43.31
CA ALA A 213 9.32 -9.28 44.38
C ALA A 213 9.32 -10.36 45.46
N CYS A 214 10.43 -11.08 45.52
CA CYS A 214 10.82 -11.87 46.69
C CYS A 214 10.94 -10.98 47.93
#